data_AF-A0A819WPJ2-F1
#
_entry.id   AF-A0A819WPJ2-F1
#
_cell.length_a   1.000
_cell.length_b   1.000
_cell.length_c   1.000
_cell.angle_alpha   90.00
_cell.angle_beta   90.00
_cell.angle_gamma   90.00
#
_symmetry.space_group_name_H-M   'P 1'
#
loop_
_entity.id
_entity.type
_entity.pdbx_description
1 polymer ?
#
loop_
_entity_poly.entity_id
_entity_poly.type
_entity_poly.pdbx_seq_one_letter_code
_entity_poly.pdbx_strand_id
1 'polypeptide(L)' 'MTSTYYVKVYYTKQQQQPEIRRFAIDISPNNDSYQELCTKIATYQPDIQLNGFTLQYIDEENERITFSSNEEL' A
#
# COMPACT_ATOMS: atom_id res chain seq x y z
N MET A 1 -9.03 0.19 19.27
CA MET A 1 -7.59 0.20 19.64
C MET A 1 -6.81 0.45 18.36
N THR A 2 -5.76 1.26 18.42
CA THR A 2 -4.88 1.51 17.26
C THR A 2 -3.74 0.49 17.29
N SER A 3 -3.45 -0.09 16.13
CA SER A 3 -2.36 -1.06 15.96
C SER A 3 -1.42 -0.57 14.87
N THR A 4 -0.12 -0.55 15.15
CA THR A 4 0.91 -0.18 14.18
C THR A 4 1.38 -1.40 13.38
N TYR A 5 1.36 -1.29 12.06
CA TYR A 5 1.83 -2.34 11.14
C TYR A 5 3.00 -1.84 10.30
N TYR A 6 3.97 -2.72 10.07
CA TYR A 6 5.08 -2.45 9.15
C TYR A 6 4.78 -3.01 7.77
N VAL A 7 4.65 -2.13 6.79
CA VAL A 7 4.29 -2.46 5.41
C VAL A 7 5.56 -2.51 4.56
N LYS A 8 5.65 -3.52 3.69
CA LYS A 8 6.69 -3.64 2.66
C LYS A 8 6.04 -3.53 1.29
N VAL A 9 6.33 -2.46 0.57
CA VAL A 9 5.77 -2.21 -0.77
C VAL A 9 6.83 -2.51 -1.83
N TYR A 10 6.40 -3.14 -2.93
CA TYR A 10 7.20 -3.39 -4.11
C TYR A 10 6.66 -2.56 -5.27
N TYR A 11 7.44 -1.58 -5.73
CA TYR A 11 7.07 -0.73 -6.85
C TYR A 11 7.64 -1.32 -8.14
N THR A 12 6.76 -1.61 -9.09
CA THR A 12 7.15 -2.12 -10.40
C THR A 12 6.81 -1.08 -11.46
N LYS A 13 7.79 -0.26 -11.87
CA LYS A 13 7.70 0.51 -13.12
C LYS A 13 8.22 -0.39 -14.25
N GLN A 14 7.47 -0.47 -15.34
CA GLN A 14 7.71 -1.26 -16.56
C GLN A 14 9.16 -1.79 -16.73
N GLN A 15 9.32 -3.11 -16.64
CA GLN A 15 10.55 -3.87 -16.97
C GLN A 15 11.81 -3.56 -16.15
N GLN A 16 11.71 -2.83 -15.02
CA GLN A 16 12.84 -2.61 -14.10
C GLN A 16 12.76 -3.52 -12.86
N GLN A 17 13.90 -3.66 -12.18
CA GLN A 17 13.95 -4.33 -10.88
C GLN A 17 13.02 -3.60 -9.90
N PRO A 18 12.15 -4.32 -9.16
CA PRO A 18 11.20 -3.65 -8.27
C PRO A 18 11.92 -2.86 -7.19
N GLU A 19 11.53 -1.60 -7.02
CA GLU A 19 11.99 -0.81 -5.88
C GLU A 19 11.23 -1.24 -4.63
N ILE A 20 11.94 -1.43 -3.52
CA ILE A 20 11.34 -1.83 -2.25
C ILE A 20 11.34 -0.62 -1.31
N ARG A 21 10.19 -0.35 -0.68
CA ARG A 21 10.10 0.58 0.45
C ARG A 21 9.44 -0.09 1.63
N ARG A 22 9.80 0.36 2.83
CA ARG A 22 9.23 -0.10 4.10
C ARG A 22 8.88 1.11 4.94
N PHE A 23 7.70 1.09 5.53
CA PHE A 23 7.22 2.14 6.44
C PHE A 23 6.18 1.57 7.39
N ALA A 24 5.91 2.31 8.47
CA ALA A 24 4.84 1.99 9.40
C ALA A 24 3.55 2.73 9.02
N ILE A 25 2.42 2.07 9.22
CA ILE A 25 1.07 2.64 9.18
C ILE A 25 0.35 2.31 10.48
N ASP A 26 -0.55 3.19 10.91
CA ASP A 26 -1.39 2.96 12.08
C ASP A 26 -2.82 2.61 11.62
N ILE A 27 -3.25 1.39 11.92
CA ILE A 27 -4.61 0.94 11.60
C ILE A 27 -5.49 1.15 12.84
N SER A 28 -6.59 1.87 12.65
CA SER A 28 -7.56 2.18 13.70
C SER A 28 -8.98 2.07 13.15
N PRO A 29 -9.95 1.54 13.93
CA PRO A 29 -11.34 1.47 13.51
C PRO A 29 -12.00 2.83 13.26
N ASN A 30 -11.37 3.92 13.71
CA ASN A 30 -11.87 5.29 13.54
C ASN A 30 -11.18 6.06 12.40
N ASN A 31 -10.18 5.46 11.73
CA ASN A 31 -9.44 6.10 10.64
C ASN A 31 -9.67 5.33 9.33
N ASP A 32 -9.64 6.06 8.22
CA ASP A 32 -9.48 5.47 6.90
C ASP A 32 -8.03 5.02 6.72
N SER A 33 -7.76 3.76 7.07
CA SER A 33 -6.41 3.18 7.06
C SER A 33 -5.92 2.96 5.63
N TYR A 34 -6.84 2.77 4.68
CA TYR A 34 -6.52 2.73 3.25
C TYR A 34 -6.02 4.09 2.74
N GLN A 35 -6.69 5.18 3.10
CA GLN A 35 -6.23 6.53 2.76
C GLN A 35 -4.88 6.85 3.40
N GLU A 36 -4.64 6.42 4.64
CA GLU A 36 -3.32 6.56 5.29
C GLU A 36 -2.23 5.81 4.52
N LEU A 37 -2.48 4.55 4.15
CA LEU A 37 -1.55 3.75 3.34
C LEU A 37 -1.22 4.43 2.01
N CYS A 38 -2.23 4.89 1.27
CA CYS A 38 -2.05 5.60 0.00
C CYS A 38 -1.22 6.88 0.18
N THR A 39 -1.47 7.64 1.26
CA THR A 39 -0.74 8.87 1.58
C THR A 39 0.74 8.59 1.87
N LYS A 40 1.03 7.53 2.64
CA LYS A 40 2.41 7.10 2.91
C LYS A 40 3.12 6.67 1.63
N ILE A 41 2.44 5.91 0.77
CA ILE A 41 2.99 5.47 -0.52
C ILE A 41 3.38 6.67 -1.39
N ALA A 42 2.46 7.63 -1.59
CA ALA A 42 2.74 8.84 -2.37
C ALA A 42 3.88 9.68 -1.77
N THR A 43 4.03 9.68 -0.43
CA THR A 43 5.14 10.38 0.25
C THR A 43 6.50 9.75 -0.07
N TYR A 44 6.58 8.42 -0.14
CA TYR A 44 7.84 7.71 -0.43
C TYR A 44 8.14 7.54 -1.93
N GLN A 45 7.17 7.80 -2.78
CA GLN A 45 7.31 7.77 -4.24
C GLN A 45 6.76 9.07 -4.85
N PRO A 46 7.51 10.18 -4.79
CA PRO A 46 7.02 11.52 -5.17
C PRO A 46 6.61 11.63 -6.64
N ASP A 47 7.08 10.72 -7.51
CA ASP A 47 6.66 10.67 -8.92
C ASP A 47 5.23 10.14 -9.12
N ILE A 48 4.61 9.60 -8.07
CA ILE A 48 3.30 8.97 -8.11
C ILE A 48 2.30 9.89 -7.43
N GLN A 49 1.25 10.27 -8.17
CA GLN A 49 0.10 10.97 -7.59
C GLN A 49 -0.69 10.03 -6.69
N LEU A 50 -1.36 10.56 -5.67
CA LEU A 50 -2.13 9.79 -4.67
C LEU A 50 -3.12 8.78 -5.28
N ASN A 51 -3.65 9.06 -6.47
CA ASN A 51 -4.61 8.21 -7.19
C ASN A 51 -4.01 7.63 -8.50
N GLY A 52 -2.70 7.72 -8.67
CA GLY A 52 -1.97 7.32 -9.89
C GLY A 52 -1.41 5.90 -9.83
N PHE A 53 -1.83 5.08 -8.87
CA PHE A 53 -1.33 3.73 -8.66
C PHE A 53 -2.45 2.76 -8.27
N THR A 54 -2.19 1.47 -8.47
CA THR A 54 -3.04 0.37 -8.05
C THR A 54 -2.30 -0.44 -7.00
N LEU A 55 -2.97 -0.76 -5.89
CA LEU A 55 -2.41 -1.61 -4.85
C LEU A 55 -2.82 -3.07 -5.05
N GLN A 56 -1.87 -3.96 -4.82
CA GLN A 56 -2.07 -5.40 -4.96
C GLN A 56 -1.38 -6.15 -3.82
N TYR A 57 -2.00 -7.22 -3.35
CA TYR A 57 -1.36 -8.22 -2.49
C TYR A 57 -1.32 -9.57 -3.19
N ILE A 58 -0.49 -10.47 -2.67
CA ILE A 58 -0.43 -11.87 -3.11
C ILE A 58 -1.20 -12.69 -2.09
N ASP A 59 -2.21 -13.42 -2.54
CA ASP A 59 -3.02 -14.27 -1.68
C ASP A 59 -2.41 -15.67 -1.46
N GLU A 60 -3.18 -16.56 -0.83
CA GLU A 60 -2.76 -17.94 -0.54
C GLU A 60 -2.58 -18.82 -1.79
N GLU A 61 -3.23 -18.45 -2.90
CA GLU A 61 -3.13 -19.14 -4.19
C GLU A 61 -2.00 -18.57 -5.08
N ASN A 62 -1.26 -17.58 -4.58
CA ASN A 62 -0.27 -16.77 -5.31
C ASN A 62 -0.85 -15.87 -6.41
N GLU A 63 -2.13 -15.53 -6.32
CA GLU A 63 -2.77 -14.59 -7.23
C GLU A 63 -2.55 -13.14 -6.79
N ARG A 64 -2.50 -12.23 -7.77
CA ARG A 64 -2.40 -10.78 -7.49
C ARG A 64 -3.78 -10.18 -7.37
N ILE A 65 -4.20 -9.91 -6.15
CA ILE A 65 -5.51 -9.34 -5.86
C ILE A 65 -5.37 -7.83 -5.70
N THR A 66 -6.20 -7.09 -6.44
CA THR A 66 -6.27 -5.62 -6.34
C THR A 66 -7.21 -5.25 -5.20
N PHE A 67 -6.80 -4.27 -4.41
CA PHE A 67 -7.64 -3.70 -3.36
C PHE A 67 -7.62 -2.18 -3.43
N SER A 68 -8.72 -1.56 -3.02
CA SER A 68 -8.97 -0.12 -3.17
C SER A 68 -9.84 0.49 -2.07
N SER A 69 -10.22 -0.27 -1.04
CA SER A 69 -10.99 0.23 0.11
C SER A 69 -10.41 -0.20 1.44
N ASN A 70 -10.91 0.42 2.52
CA ASN A 70 -10.56 0.06 3.89
C ASN A 70 -11.16 -1.29 4.33
N GLU A 71 -12.20 -1.81 3.66
CA GLU A 71 -12.75 -3.14 3.96
C GLU A 71 -11.91 -4.27 3.34
N GLU A 72 -11.18 -3.97 2.27
CA GLU A 72 -10.30 -4.90 1.56
C GLU A 72 -8.86 -4.90 2.11
N LEU A 73 -8.51 -3.94 2.96
CA LEU A 73 -7.20 -3.81 3.64
C LEU A 73 -7.15 -4.62 4.94
#